data_AF-A0A7M1S3W2-F1
#
_entry.id   AF-A0A7M1S3W2-F1
#
_cell.length_a   1.000
_cell.length_b   1.000
_cell.length_c   1.000
_cell.angle_alpha   90.00
_cell.angle_beta   90.00
_cell.angle_gamma   90.00
#
_symmetry.space_group_name_H-M   'P 1'
#
loop_
_entity.id
_entity.type
_entity.pdbx_description
1 polymer ?
#
loop_
_entity_poly.entity_id
_entity_poly.type
_entity_poly.pdbx_seq_one_letter_code
_entity_poly.pdbx_strand_id
1 'polypeptide(L)'
;MKRRDFLIIGSALGLSPYLKAEVDTGFEKEFKEVEKTIAAVQEHMFPEGSKLPSAKKMNTISFLFQTISHPTYDKDIRTFVIEGAGELMHREKGKFIHYSEERKESALREYEKTNYGRNWLSRIMTLTMEAIFSDPVYGSNIKEEGWKSVQSFGGLPRPETRYIRL
;
A
#
# COMPACT_ATOMS: atom_id res chain seq x y z
N MET A 1 -37.96 -19.32 33.03
CA MET A 1 -36.55 -19.60 32.68
C MET A 1 -35.66 -19.09 33.81
N LYS A 2 -34.77 -19.92 34.38
CA LYS A 2 -33.94 -19.47 35.53
C LYS A 2 -32.80 -18.58 35.00
N ARG A 3 -32.43 -17.54 35.77
CA ARG A 3 -31.40 -16.53 35.40
C ARG A 3 -30.06 -17.14 34.97
N ARG A 4 -29.72 -18.31 35.52
CA ARG A 4 -28.53 -19.09 35.17
C ARG A 4 -28.58 -19.63 33.74
N ASP A 5 -29.75 -20.10 33.29
CA ASP A 5 -29.92 -20.70 31.96
C ASP A 5 -29.86 -19.60 30.88
N PHE A 6 -30.38 -18.41 31.18
CA PHE A 6 -30.26 -17.23 30.30
C PHE A 6 -28.80 -16.78 30.11
N LEU A 7 -28.01 -16.75 31.18
CA LEU A 7 -26.60 -16.33 31.10
C LEU A 7 -25.73 -17.31 30.32
N ILE A 8 -25.99 -18.62 30.44
CA ILE A 8 -25.25 -19.66 29.70
C ILE A 8 -25.59 -19.63 28.21
N ILE A 9 -26.87 -19.41 27.86
CA ILE A 9 -27.29 -19.31 26.45
C ILE A 9 -26.79 -18.00 25.84
N GLY A 10 -26.81 -16.89 26.58
CA GLY A 10 -26.30 -15.59 26.13
C GLY A 10 -24.79 -15.59 25.87
N SER A 11 -23.99 -16.27 26.70
CA SER A 11 -22.54 -16.37 26.49
C SER A 11 -22.17 -17.32 25.34
N ALA A 12 -22.94 -18.39 25.12
CA ALA A 12 -22.70 -19.30 24.00
C ALA A 12 -23.05 -18.67 22.63
N LEU A 13 -24.09 -17.84 22.55
CA LEU A 13 -24.53 -17.21 21.31
C LEU A 13 -23.76 -15.91 20.97
N GLY A 14 -23.24 -15.21 21.99
CA GLY A 14 -22.53 -13.94 21.80
C GLY A 14 -21.10 -14.05 21.26
N LEU A 15 -20.49 -15.24 21.28
CA LEU A 15 -19.11 -15.46 20.84
C LEU A 15 -18.99 -15.89 19.37
N SER A 16 -20.09 -16.29 18.74
CA SER A 16 -20.07 -16.86 17.38
C SER A 16 -19.65 -15.88 16.26
N PRO A 17 -19.97 -14.56 16.30
CA PRO A 17 -19.58 -13.67 15.19
C PRO A 17 -18.07 -13.36 15.21
N TYR A 18 -17.43 -13.38 16.38
CA TYR A 18 -16.03 -12.99 16.52
C TYR A 18 -15.05 -14.12 16.15
N LEU A 19 -15.50 -15.38 16.17
CA LEU A 19 -14.69 -16.55 15.82
C LEU A 19 -14.60 -16.81 14.30
N LYS A 20 -15.40 -16.11 13.49
CA LYS A 20 -15.43 -16.22 12.02
C LYS A 20 -15.14 -14.88 11.33
N ALA A 21 -14.21 -14.09 11.86
CA ALA A 21 -13.58 -13.05 11.05
C ALA A 21 -12.63 -13.76 10.06
N GLU A 22 -13.13 -14.07 8.87
CA GLU A 22 -12.31 -14.55 7.77
C GLU A 22 -11.30 -13.45 7.40
N VAL A 23 -10.06 -13.84 7.13
CA VAL A 23 -9.05 -12.93 6.58
C VAL A 23 -9.64 -12.33 5.30
N ASP A 24 -9.53 -11.01 5.13
CA ASP A 24 -10.13 -10.25 4.02
C ASP A 24 -9.51 -10.65 2.67
N THR A 25 -9.95 -11.79 2.11
CA THR A 25 -9.51 -12.31 0.81
C THR A 25 -10.00 -11.45 -0.35
N GLY A 26 -11.00 -10.58 -0.12
CA GLY A 26 -11.52 -9.66 -1.13
C GLY A 26 -10.47 -8.60 -1.49
N PHE A 27 -9.89 -7.98 -0.47
CA PHE A 27 -8.85 -6.97 -0.67
C PHE A 27 -7.63 -7.49 -1.45
N GLU A 28 -7.11 -8.69 -1.13
CA GLU A 28 -5.94 -9.23 -1.81
C GLU A 28 -6.20 -9.42 -3.32
N LYS A 29 -7.41 -9.89 -3.67
CA LYS A 29 -7.82 -10.02 -5.06
C LYS A 29 -7.89 -8.67 -5.76
N GLU A 30 -8.54 -7.68 -5.16
CA GLU A 30 -8.66 -6.33 -5.70
C GLU A 30 -7.30 -5.65 -5.89
N PHE A 31 -6.40 -5.78 -4.90
CA PHE A 31 -5.04 -5.27 -5.01
C PHE A 31 -4.30 -5.89 -6.19
N LYS A 32 -4.40 -7.22 -6.35
CA LYS A 32 -3.72 -7.95 -7.42
C LYS A 32 -4.19 -7.54 -8.82
N GLU A 33 -5.44 -7.09 -8.96
CA GLU A 33 -5.96 -6.57 -10.23
C GLU A 33 -5.27 -5.25 -10.65
N VAL A 34 -4.90 -4.40 -9.69
CA VAL A 34 -4.32 -3.08 -9.94
C VAL A 34 -2.82 -2.96 -9.62
N GLU A 35 -2.22 -3.98 -9.01
CA GLU A 35 -0.84 -4.02 -8.52
C GLU A 35 0.17 -3.53 -9.57
N LYS A 36 0.06 -4.02 -10.81
CA LYS A 36 0.97 -3.66 -11.90
C LYS A 36 0.86 -2.18 -12.28
N THR A 37 -0.35 -1.62 -12.21
CA THR A 37 -0.57 -0.20 -12.46
C THR A 37 0.08 0.63 -11.38
N ILE A 38 -0.12 0.28 -10.10
CA ILE A 38 0.52 0.97 -8.97
C ILE A 38 2.05 0.87 -9.09
N ALA A 39 2.59 -0.33 -9.33
CA ALA A 39 4.03 -0.52 -9.48
C ALA A 39 4.61 0.31 -10.63
N ALA A 40 3.92 0.42 -11.75
CA ALA A 40 4.34 1.26 -12.87
C ALA A 40 4.33 2.76 -12.51
N VAL A 41 3.36 3.23 -11.71
CA VAL A 41 3.33 4.61 -11.20
C VAL A 41 4.47 4.86 -10.22
N GLN A 42 4.70 3.97 -9.26
CA GLN A 42 5.79 4.10 -8.29
C GLN A 42 7.16 4.15 -8.97
N GLU A 43 7.41 3.26 -9.94
CA GLU A 43 8.66 3.23 -10.69
C GLU A 43 8.84 4.47 -11.57
N HIS A 44 7.76 5.01 -12.13
CA HIS A 44 7.83 6.25 -12.88
C HIS A 44 8.16 7.46 -11.99
N MET A 45 7.60 7.51 -10.78
CA MET A 45 7.90 8.57 -9.80
C MET A 45 9.33 8.46 -9.22
N PHE A 46 9.81 7.23 -9.02
CA PHE A 46 11.13 6.94 -8.46
C PHE A 46 11.88 5.95 -9.36
N PRO A 47 12.39 6.42 -10.53
CA PRO A 47 13.03 5.55 -11.51
C PRO A 47 14.46 5.17 -11.11
N GLU A 48 14.97 4.11 -11.72
CA GLU A 48 16.38 3.75 -11.62
C GLU A 48 17.29 4.87 -12.16
N GLY A 49 18.42 5.10 -11.48
CA GLY A 49 19.37 6.16 -11.83
C GLY A 49 18.99 7.56 -11.32
N SER A 50 17.86 7.72 -10.62
CA SER A 50 17.54 8.97 -9.92
C SER A 50 18.46 9.19 -8.70
N LYS A 51 18.37 10.38 -8.08
CA LYS A 51 19.10 10.67 -6.82
C LYS A 51 18.63 9.79 -5.67
N LEU A 52 17.37 9.37 -5.68
CA LEU A 52 16.79 8.42 -4.75
C LEU A 52 16.85 7.01 -5.35
N PRO A 53 16.94 5.95 -4.54
CA PRO A 53 16.86 4.59 -5.05
C PRO A 53 15.48 4.34 -5.69
N SER A 54 15.43 3.48 -6.70
CA SER A 54 14.18 3.23 -7.40
C SER A 54 13.15 2.51 -6.54
N ALA A 55 11.87 2.74 -6.83
CA ALA A 55 10.76 2.08 -6.18
C ALA A 55 10.91 0.55 -6.24
N LYS A 56 11.24 0.00 -7.42
CA LYS A 56 11.50 -1.43 -7.60
C LYS A 56 12.66 -1.92 -6.74
N LYS A 57 13.79 -1.21 -6.73
CA LYS A 57 14.98 -1.61 -5.94
C LYS A 57 14.66 -1.62 -4.44
N MET A 58 13.80 -0.70 -3.99
CA MET A 58 13.39 -0.59 -2.59
C MET A 58 12.20 -1.48 -2.23
N ASN A 59 11.69 -2.34 -3.12
CA ASN A 59 10.57 -3.24 -2.83
C ASN A 59 9.29 -2.52 -2.34
N THR A 60 9.00 -1.35 -2.91
CA THR A 60 7.91 -0.47 -2.43
C THR A 60 6.51 -1.07 -2.61
N ILE A 61 6.30 -1.90 -3.63
CA ILE A 61 5.00 -2.55 -3.86
C ILE A 61 4.66 -3.57 -2.77
N SER A 62 5.65 -4.34 -2.32
CA SER A 62 5.47 -5.31 -1.23
C SER A 62 5.21 -4.61 0.10
N PHE A 63 5.94 -3.51 0.37
CA PHE A 63 5.69 -2.67 1.52
C PHE A 63 4.29 -2.08 1.51
N LEU A 64 3.86 -1.54 0.37
CA LEU A 64 2.52 -0.98 0.20
C LEU A 64 1.47 -2.05 0.52
N PHE A 65 1.55 -3.22 -0.12
CA PHE A 65 0.63 -4.32 0.14
C PHE A 65 0.57 -4.67 1.63
N GLN A 66 1.72 -4.95 2.26
CA GLN A 66 1.77 -5.34 3.67
C GLN A 66 1.19 -4.26 4.60
N THR A 67 1.46 -3.00 4.29
CA THR A 67 0.99 -1.85 5.07
C THR A 67 -0.52 -1.72 4.99
N ILE A 68 -1.09 -1.66 3.78
CA ILE A 68 -2.52 -1.42 3.62
C ILE A 68 -3.38 -2.66 3.89
N SER A 69 -2.80 -3.86 3.82
CA SER A 69 -3.43 -5.13 4.22
C SER A 69 -3.67 -5.22 5.73
N HIS A 70 -2.91 -4.48 6.54
CA HIS A 70 -2.98 -4.61 7.99
C HIS A 70 -4.40 -4.29 8.51
N PRO A 71 -4.98 -5.07 9.45
CA PRO A 71 -6.36 -4.90 9.89
C PRO A 71 -6.67 -3.54 10.53
N THR A 72 -5.65 -2.89 11.11
CA THR A 72 -5.77 -1.56 11.72
C THR A 72 -5.44 -0.42 10.77
N TYR A 73 -5.06 -0.72 9.53
CA TYR A 73 -4.84 0.33 8.54
C TYR A 73 -6.16 1.00 8.19
N ASP A 74 -6.09 2.28 7.86
CA ASP A 74 -7.27 3.07 7.49
C ASP A 74 -7.94 2.47 6.24
N LYS A 75 -9.20 2.05 6.41
CA LYS A 75 -9.96 1.38 5.35
C LYS A 75 -10.27 2.31 4.19
N ASP A 76 -10.48 3.60 4.45
CA ASP A 76 -10.78 4.58 3.42
C ASP A 76 -9.52 4.84 2.58
N ILE A 77 -8.35 4.90 3.22
CA ILE A 77 -7.07 5.00 2.48
C ILE A 77 -6.81 3.74 1.67
N ARG A 78 -7.07 2.55 2.23
CA ARG A 78 -6.94 1.27 1.50
C ARG A 78 -7.81 1.29 0.23
N THR A 79 -9.10 1.58 0.36
CA THR A 79 -10.03 1.66 -0.77
C THR A 79 -9.58 2.72 -1.77
N PHE A 80 -9.18 3.90 -1.30
CA PHE A 80 -8.71 4.99 -2.15
C PHE A 80 -7.49 4.61 -3.00
N VAL A 81 -6.53 3.84 -2.44
CA VAL A 81 -5.37 3.35 -3.18
C VAL A 81 -5.78 2.43 -4.34
N ILE A 82 -6.69 1.49 -4.08
CA ILE A 82 -7.19 0.53 -5.09
C ILE A 82 -8.01 1.25 -6.17
N GLU A 83 -9.00 2.03 -5.75
CA GLU A 83 -9.93 2.69 -6.67
C GLU A 83 -9.22 3.66 -7.60
N GLY A 84 -8.24 4.44 -7.11
CA GLY A 84 -7.53 5.37 -7.97
C GLY A 84 -6.55 4.72 -8.93
N ALA A 85 -6.04 3.53 -8.62
CA ALA A 85 -5.33 2.71 -9.58
C ALA A 85 -6.29 2.12 -10.63
N GLY A 86 -7.49 1.71 -10.20
CA GLY A 86 -8.56 1.22 -11.07
C GLY A 86 -9.07 2.31 -12.03
N GLU A 87 -9.24 3.54 -11.57
CA GLU A 87 -9.62 4.69 -12.40
C GLU A 87 -8.55 4.95 -13.47
N LEU A 88 -7.27 5.01 -13.08
CA LEU A 88 -6.17 5.23 -14.02
C LEU A 88 -6.11 4.11 -15.06
N MET A 89 -6.26 2.86 -14.61
CA MET A 89 -6.32 1.70 -15.49
C MET A 89 -7.49 1.79 -16.48
N HIS A 90 -8.68 2.22 -16.02
CA HIS A 90 -9.85 2.40 -16.88
C HIS A 90 -9.63 3.53 -17.90
N ARG A 91 -9.17 4.69 -17.44
CA ARG A 91 -8.87 5.88 -18.27
C ARG A 91 -7.89 5.56 -19.39
N GLU A 92 -6.85 4.79 -19.07
CA GLU A 92 -5.82 4.37 -20.02
C GLU A 92 -6.11 3.04 -20.73
N LYS A 93 -7.32 2.50 -20.55
CA LYS A 93 -7.79 1.25 -21.19
C LYS A 93 -6.85 0.07 -20.96
N GLY A 94 -6.25 -0.01 -19.77
CA GLY A 94 -5.27 -1.02 -19.36
C GLY A 94 -3.90 -0.92 -20.04
N LYS A 95 -3.65 0.12 -20.85
CA LYS A 95 -2.40 0.24 -21.63
C LYS A 95 -1.28 0.97 -20.89
N PHE A 96 -1.58 1.61 -19.76
CA PHE A 96 -0.62 2.42 -19.00
C PHE A 96 0.70 1.69 -18.71
N ILE A 97 0.62 0.41 -18.31
CA ILE A 97 1.80 -0.42 -17.98
C ILE A 97 2.73 -0.69 -19.18
N HIS A 98 2.26 -0.45 -20.41
CA HIS A 98 2.99 -0.69 -21.66
C HIS A 98 3.47 0.61 -22.33
N TYR A 99 3.20 1.77 -21.74
CA TYR A 99 3.61 3.06 -22.28
C TYR A 99 5.13 3.28 -22.11
N SER A 100 5.70 4.10 -23.00
CA SER A 100 7.03 4.68 -22.78
C SER A 100 7.00 5.65 -21.60
N GLU A 101 8.17 6.02 -21.08
CA GLU A 101 8.26 6.95 -19.95
C GLU A 101 7.62 8.31 -20.25
N GLU A 102 7.80 8.86 -21.45
CA GLU A 102 7.21 10.14 -21.85
C GLU A 102 5.67 10.06 -21.90
N ARG A 103 5.16 8.90 -22.34
CA ARG A 103 3.72 8.67 -22.43
C ARG A 103 3.10 8.38 -21.06
N LYS A 104 3.83 7.73 -20.14
CA LYS A 104 3.42 7.62 -18.73
C LYS A 104 3.35 8.99 -18.07
N GLU A 105 4.37 9.83 -18.21
CA GLU A 105 4.38 11.20 -17.68
C GLU A 105 3.18 11.99 -18.21
N SER A 106 2.94 11.94 -19.52
CA SER A 106 1.79 12.61 -20.14
C SER A 106 0.45 12.13 -19.56
N ALA A 107 0.25 10.80 -19.42
CA ALA A 107 -0.97 10.24 -18.85
C ALA A 107 -1.16 10.66 -17.38
N LEU A 108 -0.10 10.63 -16.58
CA LEU A 108 -0.15 11.02 -15.16
C LEU A 108 -0.41 12.52 -14.99
N ARG A 109 0.15 13.38 -15.85
CA ARG A 109 -0.18 14.81 -15.86
C ARG A 109 -1.63 15.08 -16.21
N GLU A 110 -2.19 14.36 -17.18
CA GLU A 110 -3.62 14.46 -17.48
C GLU A 110 -4.48 13.95 -16.32
N TYR A 111 -4.02 12.93 -15.58
CA TYR A 111 -4.70 12.43 -14.40
C TYR A 111 -4.65 13.44 -13.23
N GLU A 112 -3.50 14.05 -12.99
CA GLU A 112 -3.23 15.10 -11.99
C GLU A 112 -4.12 16.36 -12.16
N LYS A 113 -4.60 16.63 -13.39
CA LYS A 113 -5.54 17.73 -13.63
C LYS A 113 -6.89 17.50 -12.95
N THR A 114 -7.26 16.26 -12.65
CA THR A 114 -8.47 15.94 -11.89
C THR A 114 -8.19 16.08 -10.39
N ASN A 115 -9.19 16.54 -9.61
CA ASN A 115 -9.04 16.62 -8.14
C ASN A 115 -8.75 15.23 -7.53
N TYR A 116 -9.42 14.20 -8.04
CA TYR A 116 -9.25 12.83 -7.57
C TYR A 116 -7.84 12.29 -7.89
N GLY A 117 -7.41 12.38 -9.16
CA GLY A 117 -6.10 11.92 -9.59
C GLY A 117 -4.94 12.66 -8.92
N ARG A 118 -5.06 13.98 -8.71
CA ARG A 118 -4.07 14.75 -7.93
C ARG A 118 -3.89 14.19 -6.53
N ASN A 119 -4.99 13.99 -5.81
CA ASN A 119 -4.96 13.48 -4.44
C ASN A 119 -4.43 12.04 -4.41
N TRP A 120 -4.78 11.23 -5.40
CA TRP A 120 -4.30 9.85 -5.50
C TRP A 120 -2.80 9.79 -5.78
N LEU A 121 -2.30 10.54 -6.78
CA LEU A 121 -0.87 10.61 -7.08
C LEU A 121 -0.05 11.12 -5.89
N SER A 122 -0.57 12.14 -5.19
CA SER A 122 0.05 12.63 -3.95
C SER A 122 0.14 11.52 -2.89
N ARG A 123 -0.95 10.76 -2.67
CA ARG A 123 -0.95 9.64 -1.72
C ARG A 123 0.02 8.53 -2.12
N ILE A 124 0.05 8.13 -3.40
CA ILE A 124 0.99 7.11 -3.89
C ILE A 124 2.43 7.56 -3.71
N MET A 125 2.74 8.83 -4.01
CA MET A 125 4.06 9.39 -3.78
C MET A 125 4.44 9.34 -2.28
N THR A 126 3.54 9.75 -1.38
CA THR A 126 3.77 9.66 0.07
C THR A 126 4.05 8.22 0.53
N LEU A 127 3.20 7.26 0.15
CA LEU A 127 3.38 5.85 0.54
C LEU A 127 4.65 5.23 -0.04
N THR A 128 5.08 5.68 -1.23
CA THR A 128 6.32 5.23 -1.86
C THR A 128 7.54 5.80 -1.13
N MET A 129 7.50 7.07 -0.71
CA MET A 129 8.54 7.65 0.13
C MET A 129 8.60 6.99 1.51
N GLU A 130 7.45 6.71 2.13
CA GLU A 130 7.38 5.94 3.38
C GLU A 130 8.10 4.60 3.23
N ALA A 131 7.86 3.88 2.13
CA ALA A 131 8.57 2.64 1.83
C ALA A 131 10.09 2.86 1.69
N ILE A 132 10.51 3.79 0.82
CA ILE A 132 11.93 4.09 0.54
C ILE A 132 12.69 4.47 1.82
N PHE A 133 12.07 5.18 2.76
CA PHE A 133 12.71 5.65 3.98
C PHE A 133 12.31 4.87 5.25
N SER A 134 11.54 3.79 5.12
CA SER A 134 11.15 2.93 6.26
C SER A 134 12.36 2.21 6.86
N ASP A 135 12.20 1.66 8.07
CA ASP A 135 13.20 0.74 8.59
C ASP A 135 13.25 -0.55 7.74
N PRO A 136 14.45 -1.03 7.35
CA PRO A 136 14.59 -2.26 6.58
C PRO A 136 13.87 -3.49 7.15
N VAL A 137 13.60 -3.52 8.47
CA VAL A 137 12.85 -4.62 9.10
C VAL A 137 11.47 -4.82 8.46
N TYR A 138 10.85 -3.76 7.92
CA TYR A 138 9.55 -3.83 7.24
C TYR A 138 9.64 -4.35 5.79
N GLY A 139 10.83 -4.73 5.30
CA GLY A 139 11.00 -5.35 3.99
C GLY A 139 11.14 -4.37 2.83
N SER A 140 11.33 -3.08 3.11
CA SER A 140 11.69 -2.04 2.15
C SER A 140 13.01 -1.38 2.53
N ASN A 141 13.34 -0.21 1.97
CA ASN A 141 14.61 0.50 2.20
C ASN A 141 15.83 -0.44 2.18
N ILE A 142 15.93 -1.25 1.12
CA ILE A 142 16.91 -2.33 1.01
C ILE A 142 18.32 -1.79 1.21
N LYS A 143 19.08 -2.41 2.14
CA LYS A 143 20.44 -1.98 2.52
C LYS A 143 20.53 -0.52 3.00
N GLU A 144 19.42 0.03 3.50
CA GLU A 144 19.34 1.41 3.99
C GLU A 144 19.67 2.46 2.92
N GLU A 145 19.50 2.10 1.65
CA GLU A 145 19.87 2.97 0.52
C GLU A 145 19.04 4.24 0.47
N GLY A 146 17.77 4.21 0.90
CA GLY A 146 16.96 5.41 1.03
C GLY A 146 17.62 6.41 1.97
N TRP A 147 17.96 5.99 3.19
CA TRP A 147 18.66 6.84 4.17
C TRP A 147 20.01 7.33 3.65
N LYS A 148 20.81 6.44 3.06
CA LYS A 148 22.13 6.79 2.48
C LYS A 148 22.03 7.83 1.38
N SER A 149 21.00 7.75 0.54
CA SER A 149 20.79 8.71 -0.58
C SER A 149 20.58 10.15 -0.10
N VAL A 150 20.08 10.33 1.12
CA VAL A 150 19.85 11.64 1.74
C VAL A 150 20.82 11.93 2.89
N GLN A 151 21.93 11.19 2.98
CA GLN A 151 22.95 11.33 4.02
C GLN A 151 22.38 11.29 5.45
N SER A 152 21.35 10.46 5.63
CA SER A 152 20.67 10.25 6.91
C SER A 152 20.87 8.82 7.41
N PHE A 153 20.34 8.54 8.59
CA PHE A 153 20.32 7.22 9.22
C PHE A 153 19.01 7.05 9.98
N GLY A 154 18.60 5.80 10.21
CA GLY A 154 17.40 5.49 10.98
C GLY A 154 17.53 5.91 12.44
N GLY A 155 16.42 6.33 13.06
CA GLY A 155 16.38 6.65 14.49
C GLY A 155 16.80 5.47 15.36
N LEU A 156 17.52 5.74 16.45
CA LEU A 156 17.92 4.74 17.45
C LEU A 156 17.07 4.89 18.73
N PRO A 157 16.66 3.79 19.38
CA PRO A 157 16.84 2.40 18.95
C PRO A 157 15.97 2.05 17.74
N ARG A 158 16.44 1.10 16.93
CA ARG A 158 15.67 0.58 15.80
C ARG A 158 14.75 -0.56 16.23
N PRO A 159 13.61 -0.77 15.55
CA PRO A 159 12.78 -1.95 15.74
C PRO A 159 13.55 -3.22 15.39
N GLU A 160 13.52 -4.21 16.28
CA GLU A 160 14.12 -5.54 16.05
C GLU A 160 13.18 -6.48 15.29
N THR A 161 11.88 -6.21 15.37
CA THR A 161 10.83 -7.04 14.77
C THR A 161 9.78 -6.16 14.09
N ARG A 162 9.04 -6.76 13.14
CA ARG A 162 7.91 -6.10 12.50
C ARG A 162 6.74 -6.00 13.49
N TYR A 163 6.12 -4.83 13.57
CA TYR A 163 4.82 -4.70 14.24
C TYR A 163 3.71 -5.43 13.48
N ILE A 164 3.84 -5.54 12.15
CA ILE A 164 2.97 -6.34 11.29
C ILE A 164 3.42 -7.80 11.34
N ARG A 165 2.65 -8.67 12.00
CA ARG A 165 2.78 -10.12 11.85
C ARG A 165 1.93 -10.53 10.64
N LEU A 166 2.59 -10.96 9.58
CA LEU A 166 1.97 -11.53 8.39
C LEU A 166 1.52 -12.97 8.65
#